data_AF-A0AAF0FV86-F1
#
_entry.id   AF-A0AAF0FV86-F1
#
_cell.length_a   1.000
_cell.length_b   1.000
_cell.length_c   1.000
_cell.angle_alpha   90.00
_cell.angle_beta   90.00
_cell.angle_gamma   90.00
#
_symmetry.space_group_name_H-M   'P 1'
#
loop_
_entity.id
_entity.type
_entity.pdbx_description
1 polymer ?
#
loop_
_entity_poly.entity_id
_entity_poly.type
_entity_poly.pdbx_seq_one_letter_code
_entity_poly.pdbx_strand_id
1 'polypeptide(L)'
;MGRLRGLADPKIMNSFNTFNPPGLTPSLTPSMSQFNTVVSQTVKQLLSEETFRQGLRQYMFSRYVRDDARQRYNYLVKHLVVLDDPMYITRLTPSQAAHLLRGIAALREYLRLLGYSGIAEALDYYLKQLRKLAPRKRSIRLLDYEADKSIIDKALEQLRKAIVSRSILWSLLALIDFYTGLRGTELVWLWTRWSSLRKIHHNSTVIVELGYERRSKKAWITMMPMELAAILDTYMYKVTVNTIQDARDRLGIRWSLFRKAHLAILSTKLMEHEIDLLQGRMGKITVKHYTKHLREIADKYIEAYKPYLPLLKLWHESKKTAKQEQEVLALPR
;
A
#
# COMPACT_ATOMS: atom_id res chain seq x y z
N MET A 1 25.02 -22.93 33.94
CA MET A 1 23.77 -23.13 34.72
C MET A 1 22.65 -23.32 33.71
N GLY A 2 21.80 -24.35 33.69
CA GLY A 2 21.62 -25.56 34.47
C GLY A 2 20.76 -26.51 33.61
N ARG A 3 20.97 -27.82 33.76
CA ARG A 3 20.40 -28.94 32.99
C ARG A 3 18.88 -29.03 33.16
N LEU A 4 18.22 -29.73 32.23
CA LEU A 4 17.47 -30.95 32.55
C LEU A 4 17.41 -31.89 31.32
N ARG A 5 17.85 -33.14 31.55
CA ARG A 5 17.79 -34.32 30.68
C ARG A 5 16.65 -35.22 31.18
N GLY A 6 16.10 -36.04 30.30
CA GLY A 6 15.33 -37.26 30.59
C GLY A 6 14.76 -37.81 29.28
N LEU A 7 15.49 -38.64 28.53
CA LEU A 7 15.57 -40.11 28.62
C LEU A 7 14.28 -40.83 28.19
N ALA A 8 14.33 -41.41 26.99
CA ALA A 8 13.76 -42.71 26.67
C ALA A 8 14.60 -43.33 25.53
N ASP A 9 15.34 -44.39 25.87
CA ASP A 9 16.06 -45.28 24.95
C ASP A 9 15.07 -46.13 24.14
N PRO A 10 15.43 -46.56 22.91
CA PRO A 10 15.54 -48.01 22.75
C PRO A 10 16.65 -48.45 21.77
N LYS A 11 17.54 -49.31 22.25
CA LYS A 11 18.26 -50.29 21.41
C LYS A 11 18.19 -51.66 22.05
N ILE A 12 17.92 -52.64 21.19
CA ILE A 12 18.18 -54.10 21.20
C ILE A 12 16.95 -54.71 20.49
N MET A 13 17.04 -54.88 19.16
CA MET A 13 17.39 -56.15 18.48
C MET A 13 16.22 -57.15 18.55
N ASN A 14 15.82 -57.88 17.51
CA ASN A 14 16.44 -58.19 16.23
C ASN A 14 15.40 -58.86 15.31
N SER A 15 15.79 -58.99 14.04
CA SER A 15 15.47 -60.10 13.14
C SER A 15 14.03 -60.37 12.73
N PHE A 16 13.64 -59.86 11.56
CA PHE A 16 13.08 -60.70 10.49
C PHE A 16 13.59 -60.17 9.15
N ASN A 17 14.35 -61.01 8.45
CA ASN A 17 14.82 -60.76 7.10
C ASN A 17 13.96 -61.59 6.12
N THR A 18 13.81 -61.04 4.92
CA THR A 18 13.55 -61.69 3.62
C THR A 18 12.20 -62.37 3.35
N PHE A 19 11.31 -61.64 2.63
CA PHE A 19 10.70 -62.15 1.39
C PHE A 19 10.22 -60.94 0.54
N ASN A 20 10.96 -60.61 -0.53
CA ASN A 20 10.52 -59.65 -1.56
C ASN A 20 10.20 -60.45 -2.83
N PRO A 21 8.94 -60.53 -3.28
CA PRO A 21 8.63 -61.03 -4.62
C PRO A 21 9.08 -60.01 -5.68
N PRO A 22 9.58 -60.47 -6.85
CA PRO A 22 10.07 -59.58 -7.88
C PRO A 22 8.92 -58.95 -8.67
N GLY A 23 9.01 -57.64 -8.86
CA GLY A 23 8.17 -56.90 -9.81
C GLY A 23 7.14 -56.00 -9.14
N LEU A 24 7.58 -54.79 -8.78
CA LEU A 24 6.77 -53.57 -8.71
C LEU A 24 7.74 -52.40 -8.50
N THR A 25 8.30 -51.88 -9.59
CA THR A 25 8.94 -50.56 -9.61
C THR A 25 7.84 -49.50 -9.76
N PRO A 26 7.67 -48.55 -8.83
CA PRO A 26 6.82 -47.40 -9.06
C PRO A 26 7.69 -46.22 -9.48
N SER A 27 7.84 -45.99 -10.78
CA SER A 27 8.33 -44.71 -11.30
C SER A 27 7.20 -44.00 -12.05
N LEU A 28 6.29 -43.40 -11.30
CA LEU A 28 5.38 -42.39 -11.80
C LEU A 28 5.71 -41.08 -11.10
N THR A 29 6.54 -40.26 -11.74
CA THR A 29 6.55 -38.82 -11.44
C THR A 29 5.25 -38.26 -12.01
N PRO A 30 4.30 -37.75 -11.19
CA PRO A 30 3.03 -37.29 -11.72
C PRO A 30 3.24 -36.02 -12.53
N SER A 31 2.87 -36.07 -13.80
CA SER A 31 2.75 -34.89 -14.66
C SER A 31 1.76 -33.89 -14.06
N MET A 32 1.83 -32.61 -14.45
CA MET A 32 0.87 -31.58 -14.03
C MET A 32 -0.59 -31.95 -14.30
N SER A 33 -0.85 -32.82 -15.29
CA SER A 33 -2.19 -33.33 -15.61
C SER A 33 -2.73 -34.34 -14.58
N GLN A 34 -1.93 -34.69 -13.57
CA GLN A 34 -2.28 -35.61 -12.49
C GLN A 34 -2.25 -34.92 -11.11
N PHE A 35 -2.52 -33.61 -11.02
CA PHE A 35 -3.21 -33.15 -9.81
C PHE A 35 -4.60 -33.79 -9.89
N ASN A 36 -4.67 -35.00 -9.33
CA ASN A 36 -5.74 -35.96 -9.52
C ASN A 36 -7.08 -35.22 -9.43
N THR A 37 -7.93 -35.29 -10.45
CA THR A 37 -9.25 -34.65 -10.48
C THR A 37 -9.98 -34.85 -9.14
N VAL A 38 -9.75 -36.02 -8.53
CA VAL A 38 -10.14 -36.38 -7.16
C VAL A 38 -9.67 -35.37 -6.11
N VAL A 39 -8.39 -35.02 -6.02
CA VAL A 39 -7.86 -34.06 -5.02
C VAL A 39 -8.48 -32.68 -5.18
N SER A 40 -8.61 -32.17 -6.41
CA SER A 40 -9.28 -30.88 -6.66
C SER A 40 -10.75 -30.93 -6.23
N GLN A 41 -11.48 -31.97 -6.65
CA GLN A 41 -12.88 -32.18 -6.29
C GLN A 41 -13.07 -32.32 -4.78
N THR A 42 -12.26 -33.12 -4.10
CA THR A 42 -12.32 -33.29 -2.64
C THR A 42 -12.07 -31.98 -1.91
N VAL A 43 -11.02 -31.22 -2.30
CA VAL A 43 -10.75 -29.92 -1.68
C VAL A 43 -11.90 -28.94 -1.89
N LYS A 44 -12.50 -28.92 -3.08
CA LYS A 44 -13.67 -28.08 -3.36
C LYS A 44 -14.90 -28.51 -2.59
N GLN A 45 -15.15 -29.80 -2.47
CA GLN A 45 -16.26 -30.35 -1.69
C GLN A 45 -16.11 -29.96 -0.22
N LEU A 46 -14.92 -30.17 0.36
CA LEU A 46 -14.62 -29.72 1.73
C LEU A 46 -14.83 -28.20 1.88
N LEU A 47 -14.39 -27.40 0.91
CA LEU A 47 -14.60 -25.96 0.94
C LEU A 47 -16.03 -25.52 0.61
N SER A 48 -16.90 -26.41 0.16
CA SER A 48 -18.34 -26.14 0.02
C SER A 48 -19.08 -26.35 1.33
N GLU A 49 -18.54 -27.16 2.24
CA GLU A 49 -19.09 -27.39 3.57
C GLU A 49 -18.85 -26.17 4.47
N GLU A 50 -19.94 -25.63 5.02
CA GLU A 50 -19.87 -24.42 5.86
C GLU A 50 -19.08 -24.67 7.15
N THR A 51 -19.21 -25.85 7.76
CA THR A 51 -18.48 -26.25 8.96
C THR A 51 -16.97 -26.27 8.71
N PHE A 52 -16.52 -26.89 7.62
CA PHE A 52 -15.11 -26.93 7.24
C PHE A 52 -14.57 -25.53 6.94
N ARG A 53 -15.33 -24.70 6.21
CA ARG A 53 -14.96 -23.31 5.94
C ARG A 53 -14.80 -22.48 7.21
N GLN A 54 -15.72 -22.61 8.15
CA GLN A 54 -15.66 -21.92 9.43
C GLN A 54 -14.45 -22.40 10.25
N GLY A 55 -14.20 -23.70 10.30
CA GLY A 55 -13.04 -24.28 10.96
C GLY A 55 -11.71 -23.81 10.37
N LEU A 56 -11.58 -23.83 9.03
CA LEU A 56 -10.41 -23.31 8.33
C LEU A 56 -10.21 -21.82 8.60
N ARG A 57 -11.29 -21.04 8.59
CA ARG A 57 -11.24 -19.61 8.90
C ARG A 57 -10.76 -19.39 10.34
N GLN A 58 -11.33 -20.08 11.31
CA GLN A 58 -10.90 -19.97 12.71
C GLN A 58 -9.42 -20.34 12.88
N TYR A 59 -8.98 -21.44 12.24
CA TYR A 59 -7.58 -21.85 12.22
C TYR A 59 -6.65 -20.76 11.66
N MET A 60 -6.99 -20.13 10.53
CA MET A 60 -6.16 -19.07 9.96
C MET A 60 -6.09 -17.85 10.89
N PHE A 61 -7.20 -17.49 11.54
CA PHE A 61 -7.26 -16.35 12.45
C PHE A 61 -6.61 -16.59 13.81
N SER A 62 -6.48 -17.84 14.26
CA SER A 62 -5.72 -18.18 15.47
C SER A 62 -4.20 -18.23 15.22
N ARG A 63 -3.79 -18.59 14.00
CA ARG A 63 -2.36 -18.80 13.66
C ARG A 63 -1.65 -17.59 13.07
N TYR A 64 -2.37 -16.73 12.34
CA TYR A 64 -1.77 -15.58 11.63
C TYR A 64 -2.33 -14.24 12.11
N VAL A 65 -1.55 -13.16 11.92
CA VAL A 65 -2.00 -11.79 12.20
C VAL A 65 -3.29 -11.50 11.43
N ARG A 66 -4.26 -10.85 12.09
CA ARG A 66 -5.64 -10.63 11.59
C ARG A 66 -5.74 -10.20 10.12
N ASP A 67 -4.90 -9.26 9.70
CA ASP A 67 -4.88 -8.77 8.32
C ASP A 67 -4.36 -9.84 7.34
N ASP A 68 -3.29 -10.58 7.69
CA ASP A 68 -2.74 -11.66 6.85
C ASP A 68 -3.68 -12.88 6.80
N ALA A 69 -4.28 -13.26 7.93
CA ALA A 69 -5.29 -14.31 8.01
C ALA A 69 -6.48 -14.03 7.07
N ARG A 70 -7.00 -12.79 7.13
CA ARG A 70 -8.08 -12.33 6.25
C ARG A 70 -7.69 -12.44 4.78
N GLN A 71 -6.48 -12.00 4.41
CA GLN A 71 -6.04 -12.07 3.01
C GLN A 71 -5.87 -13.51 2.53
N ARG A 72 -5.26 -14.39 3.34
CA ARG A 72 -5.11 -15.81 3.00
C ARG A 72 -6.45 -16.48 2.72
N TYR A 73 -7.42 -16.29 3.61
CA TYR A 73 -8.75 -16.88 3.47
C TYR A 73 -9.49 -16.33 2.25
N ASN A 74 -9.56 -15.00 2.12
CA ASN A 74 -10.30 -14.36 1.04
C ASN A 74 -9.72 -14.71 -0.34
N TYR A 75 -8.40 -14.71 -0.50
CA TYR A 75 -7.76 -15.05 -1.77
C TYR A 75 -7.87 -16.54 -2.10
N LEU A 76 -7.79 -17.43 -1.11
CA LEU A 76 -8.03 -18.85 -1.30
C LEU A 76 -9.43 -19.09 -1.86
N VAL A 77 -10.47 -18.60 -1.17
CA VAL A 77 -11.88 -18.81 -1.55
C VAL A 77 -12.20 -18.14 -2.89
N LYS A 78 -11.72 -16.92 -3.11
CA LYS A 78 -11.99 -16.15 -4.34
C LYS A 78 -11.39 -16.79 -5.59
N HIS A 79 -10.25 -17.47 -5.46
CA HIS A 79 -9.49 -17.99 -6.60
C HIS A 79 -9.37 -19.52 -6.58
N LEU A 80 -10.39 -20.22 -6.07
CA LEU A 80 -10.43 -21.69 -6.04
C LEU A 80 -10.32 -22.35 -7.41
N VAL A 81 -10.69 -21.64 -8.48
CA VAL A 81 -10.51 -22.07 -9.88
C VAL A 81 -9.06 -22.45 -10.20
N VAL A 82 -8.08 -21.91 -9.44
CA VAL A 82 -6.68 -22.29 -9.59
C VAL A 82 -6.44 -23.77 -9.30
N LEU A 83 -7.34 -24.48 -8.63
CA LEU A 83 -7.23 -25.92 -8.38
C LEU A 83 -7.56 -26.76 -9.62
N ASP A 84 -8.33 -26.21 -10.58
CA ASP A 84 -8.63 -26.88 -11.85
C ASP A 84 -7.74 -26.39 -12.98
N ASP A 85 -7.49 -25.08 -13.01
CA ASP A 85 -6.65 -24.43 -14.01
C ASP A 85 -5.43 -23.80 -13.34
N PRO A 86 -4.28 -24.50 -13.30
CA PRO A 86 -3.04 -23.95 -12.77
C PRO A 86 -2.62 -22.66 -13.48
N MET A 87 -2.95 -22.49 -14.77
CA MET A 87 -2.58 -21.32 -15.56
C MET A 87 -3.31 -20.06 -15.14
N TYR A 88 -4.44 -20.19 -14.43
CA TYR A 88 -5.17 -19.06 -13.87
C TYR A 88 -4.28 -18.18 -12.99
N ILE A 89 -3.28 -18.75 -12.29
CA ILE A 89 -2.38 -17.99 -11.43
C ILE A 89 -1.57 -16.93 -12.19
N THR A 90 -1.32 -17.13 -13.49
CA THR A 90 -0.55 -16.19 -14.34
C THR A 90 -1.33 -14.91 -14.64
N ARG A 91 -2.66 -14.96 -14.55
CA ARG A 91 -3.58 -13.83 -14.75
C ARG A 91 -3.69 -12.93 -13.51
N LEU A 92 -3.20 -13.40 -12.36
CA LEU A 92 -3.21 -12.63 -11.12
C LEU A 92 -2.05 -11.63 -11.07
N THR A 93 -2.20 -10.54 -10.32
CA THR A 93 -1.03 -9.71 -10.01
C THR A 93 -0.07 -10.45 -9.07
N PRO A 94 1.25 -10.13 -9.04
CA PRO A 94 2.21 -10.78 -8.15
C PRO A 94 1.80 -10.79 -6.67
N SER A 95 1.12 -9.73 -6.21
CA SER A 95 0.62 -9.66 -4.83
C SER A 95 -0.54 -10.62 -4.58
N GLN A 96 -1.48 -10.72 -5.52
CA GLN A 96 -2.64 -11.61 -5.42
C GLN A 96 -2.20 -13.08 -5.47
N ALA A 97 -1.32 -13.42 -6.40
CA ALA A 97 -0.72 -14.75 -6.48
C ALA A 97 0.00 -15.14 -5.18
N ALA A 98 0.75 -14.21 -4.57
CA ALA A 98 1.41 -14.45 -3.28
C ALA A 98 0.41 -14.73 -2.14
N HIS A 99 -0.70 -13.99 -2.04
CA HIS A 99 -1.73 -14.24 -1.03
C HIS A 99 -2.44 -15.57 -1.25
N LEU A 100 -2.76 -15.91 -2.50
CA LEU A 100 -3.35 -17.20 -2.88
C LEU A 100 -2.45 -18.37 -2.49
N LEU A 101 -1.16 -18.32 -2.85
CA LEU A 101 -0.18 -19.36 -2.49
C LEU A 101 -0.06 -19.55 -0.97
N ARG A 102 -0.11 -18.45 -0.20
CA ARG A 102 -0.12 -18.51 1.28
C ARG A 102 -1.43 -19.09 1.83
N GLY A 103 -2.55 -18.83 1.18
CA GLY A 103 -3.85 -19.41 1.49
C GLY A 103 -3.88 -20.93 1.27
N ILE A 104 -3.39 -21.39 0.10
CA ILE A 104 -3.26 -22.82 -0.21
C ILE A 104 -2.29 -23.51 0.76
N ALA A 105 -1.17 -22.85 1.11
CA ALA A 105 -0.24 -23.39 2.12
C ALA A 105 -0.89 -23.57 3.49
N ALA A 106 -1.73 -22.62 3.91
CA ALA A 106 -2.47 -22.70 5.17
C ALA A 106 -3.56 -23.78 5.13
N LEU A 107 -4.28 -23.93 4.00
CA LEU A 107 -5.22 -25.02 3.78
C LEU A 107 -4.53 -26.39 3.87
N ARG A 108 -3.37 -26.54 3.23
CA ARG A 108 -2.55 -27.75 3.31
C ARG A 108 -2.17 -28.10 4.76
N GLU A 109 -1.75 -27.11 5.55
CA GLU A 109 -1.45 -27.32 6.98
C GLU A 109 -2.70 -27.73 7.77
N TYR A 110 -3.83 -27.09 7.51
CA TYR A 110 -5.09 -27.42 8.17
C TYR A 110 -5.57 -28.84 7.85
N LEU A 111 -5.51 -29.24 6.58
CA LEU A 111 -5.86 -30.60 6.14
C LEU A 111 -4.96 -31.65 6.80
N ARG A 112 -3.67 -31.36 6.97
CA ARG A 112 -2.75 -32.25 7.69
C ARG A 112 -3.16 -32.41 9.17
N LEU A 113 -3.62 -31.35 9.83
CA LEU A 113 -4.09 -31.43 11.21
C LEU A 113 -5.37 -32.25 11.36
N LEU A 114 -6.24 -32.25 10.34
CA LEU A 114 -7.46 -33.03 10.30
C LEU A 114 -7.25 -34.50 9.87
N GLY A 115 -6.01 -34.92 9.63
CA GLY A 115 -5.69 -36.29 9.23
C GLY A 115 -5.74 -36.57 7.72
N TYR A 116 -6.02 -35.56 6.88
CA TYR A 116 -6.02 -35.68 5.42
C TYR A 116 -4.59 -35.63 4.82
N SER A 117 -3.68 -36.47 5.33
CA SER A 117 -2.25 -36.42 4.97
C SER A 117 -1.99 -36.61 3.47
N GLY A 118 -2.67 -37.53 2.80
CA GLY A 118 -2.50 -37.76 1.35
C GLY A 118 -2.92 -36.55 0.51
N ILE A 119 -4.03 -35.89 0.85
CA ILE A 119 -4.49 -34.66 0.19
C ILE A 119 -3.50 -33.52 0.46
N ALA A 120 -3.01 -33.40 1.69
CA ALA A 120 -2.04 -32.39 2.07
C ALA A 120 -0.70 -32.55 1.31
N GLU A 121 -0.23 -33.78 1.07
CA GLU A 121 0.97 -34.04 0.28
C GLU A 121 0.78 -33.70 -1.20
N ALA A 122 -0.36 -34.08 -1.78
CA ALA A 122 -0.72 -33.69 -3.14
C ALA A 122 -0.76 -32.16 -3.30
N LEU A 123 -1.35 -31.45 -2.33
CA LEU A 123 -1.35 -29.98 -2.30
C LEU A 123 0.06 -29.39 -2.15
N ASP A 124 0.97 -30.05 -1.43
CA ASP A 124 2.35 -29.57 -1.32
C ASP A 124 3.08 -29.62 -2.67
N TYR A 125 2.93 -30.74 -3.39
CA TYR A 125 3.45 -30.86 -4.75
C TYR A 125 2.84 -29.81 -5.68
N TYR A 126 1.52 -29.66 -5.65
CA TYR A 126 0.81 -28.66 -6.44
C TYR A 126 1.29 -27.23 -6.17
N LEU A 127 1.45 -26.89 -4.89
CA LEU A 127 1.94 -25.58 -4.45
C LEU A 127 3.35 -25.28 -4.98
N LYS A 128 4.25 -26.28 -5.00
CA LYS A 128 5.59 -26.13 -5.58
C LYS A 128 5.53 -25.81 -7.07
N GLN A 129 4.59 -26.40 -7.80
CA GLN A 129 4.40 -26.12 -9.23
C GLN A 129 3.76 -24.75 -9.47
N LEU A 130 2.72 -24.39 -8.72
CA LEU A 130 2.11 -23.06 -8.80
C LEU A 130 3.10 -21.93 -8.55
N ARG A 131 4.07 -22.12 -7.64
CA ARG A 131 5.15 -21.14 -7.39
C ARG A 131 6.03 -20.89 -8.60
N LYS A 132 6.19 -21.88 -9.50
CA LYS A 132 6.95 -21.71 -10.75
C LYS A 132 6.19 -20.90 -11.77
N LEU A 133 4.86 -21.07 -11.83
CA LEU A 133 3.96 -20.34 -12.73
C LEU A 133 3.63 -18.93 -12.22
N ALA A 134 3.68 -18.71 -10.92
CA ALA A 134 3.25 -17.46 -10.31
C ALA A 134 4.01 -16.24 -10.86
N PRO A 135 3.31 -15.15 -11.18
CA PRO A 135 3.94 -13.95 -11.73
C PRO A 135 4.89 -13.34 -10.71
N ARG A 136 6.13 -13.13 -11.13
CA ARG A 136 7.16 -12.50 -10.29
C ARG A 136 7.02 -10.98 -10.34
N LYS A 137 7.36 -10.31 -9.23
CA LYS A 137 7.55 -8.85 -9.28
C LYS A 137 8.69 -8.57 -10.26
N ARG A 138 8.40 -7.82 -11.34
CA ARG A 138 9.44 -7.36 -12.26
C ARG A 138 10.45 -6.53 -11.46
N SER A 139 11.74 -6.75 -11.69
CA SER A 139 12.77 -5.83 -11.23
C SER A 139 12.48 -4.45 -11.82
N ILE A 140 12.71 -3.42 -11.03
CA ILE A 140 12.52 -2.03 -11.48
C ILE A 140 13.55 -1.80 -12.59
N ARG A 141 13.08 -1.59 -13.83
CA ARG A 141 13.94 -1.18 -14.95
C ARG A 141 14.13 0.33 -14.87
N LEU A 142 15.26 0.77 -14.34
CA LEU A 142 15.51 2.20 -14.04
C LEU A 142 15.49 3.08 -15.30
N LEU A 143 16.06 2.60 -16.41
CA LEU A 143 16.16 3.36 -17.66
C LEU A 143 14.79 3.60 -18.34
N ASP A 144 13.83 2.70 -18.15
CA ASP A 144 12.46 2.88 -18.65
C ASP A 144 11.77 4.11 -18.01
N TYR A 145 12.24 4.57 -16.84
CA TYR A 145 11.72 5.78 -16.18
C TYR A 145 12.32 7.08 -16.70
N GLU A 146 13.49 7.04 -17.35
CA GLU A 146 14.11 8.23 -17.95
C GLU A 146 13.37 8.67 -19.22
N ALA A 147 12.90 7.71 -20.02
CA ALA A 147 12.16 7.96 -21.26
C ALA A 147 10.69 8.40 -21.05
N ASP A 148 10.16 8.24 -19.84
CA ASP A 148 8.76 8.49 -19.52
C ASP A 148 8.56 9.96 -19.10
N LYS A 149 7.42 10.60 -19.45
CA LYS A 149 7.16 12.00 -19.05
C LYS A 149 7.44 12.18 -17.55
N SER A 150 8.19 13.23 -17.20
CA SER A 150 8.62 13.50 -15.83
C SER A 150 7.43 13.40 -14.86
N ILE A 151 7.66 12.77 -13.71
CA ILE A 151 6.64 12.64 -12.67
C ILE A 151 6.09 14.00 -12.23
N ILE A 152 6.94 15.03 -12.31
CA ILE A 152 6.59 16.43 -12.01
C ILE A 152 5.61 16.94 -13.07
N ASP A 153 5.88 16.75 -14.36
CA ASP A 153 4.98 17.21 -15.44
C ASP A 153 3.61 16.55 -15.36
N LYS A 154 3.59 15.23 -15.11
CA LYS A 154 2.34 14.48 -14.89
C LYS A 154 1.55 15.04 -13.70
N ALA A 155 2.23 15.49 -12.64
CA ALA A 155 1.61 16.11 -11.48
C ALA A 155 1.11 17.52 -11.78
N LEU A 156 1.90 18.34 -12.48
CA LEU A 156 1.53 19.69 -12.88
C LEU A 156 0.30 19.69 -13.78
N GLU A 157 0.18 18.74 -14.71
CA GLU A 157 -1.00 18.59 -15.56
C GLU A 157 -2.27 18.35 -14.73
N GLN A 158 -2.22 17.44 -13.76
CA GLN A 158 -3.35 17.16 -12.86
C GLN A 158 -3.64 18.34 -11.93
N LEU A 159 -2.61 19.02 -11.44
CA LEU A 159 -2.77 20.18 -10.57
C LEU A 159 -3.42 21.34 -11.33
N ARG A 160 -3.00 21.63 -12.57
CA ARG A 160 -3.64 22.67 -13.41
C ARG A 160 -5.11 22.36 -13.67
N LYS A 161 -5.44 21.10 -13.97
CA LYS A 161 -6.84 20.64 -14.08
C LYS A 161 -7.63 20.90 -12.78
N ALA A 162 -7.03 20.63 -11.63
CA ALA A 162 -7.65 20.90 -10.34
C ALA A 162 -7.84 22.42 -10.10
N ILE A 163 -6.82 23.23 -10.41
CA ILE A 163 -6.85 24.70 -10.26
C ILE A 163 -7.98 25.32 -11.06
N VAL A 164 -8.13 24.95 -12.34
CA VAL A 164 -9.15 25.49 -13.25
C VAL A 164 -10.56 24.95 -12.93
N SER A 165 -10.67 23.88 -12.14
CA SER A 165 -11.98 23.35 -11.75
C SER A 165 -12.79 24.38 -10.94
N ARG A 166 -14.13 24.36 -11.06
CA ARG A 166 -15.03 25.24 -10.30
C ARG A 166 -14.94 25.03 -8.77
N SER A 167 -14.47 23.86 -8.32
CA SER A 167 -14.37 23.54 -6.90
C SER A 167 -13.15 24.17 -6.25
N ILE A 168 -13.36 25.21 -5.45
CA ILE A 168 -12.35 25.82 -4.58
C ILE A 168 -11.72 24.74 -3.69
N LEU A 169 -12.56 23.92 -3.05
CA LEU A 169 -12.10 22.91 -2.11
C LEU A 169 -11.15 21.88 -2.75
N TRP A 170 -11.52 21.31 -3.90
CA TRP A 170 -10.68 20.30 -4.56
C TRP A 170 -9.36 20.89 -5.06
N SER A 171 -9.41 22.12 -5.57
CA SER A 171 -8.20 22.83 -6.00
C SER A 171 -7.24 23.11 -4.85
N LEU A 172 -7.75 23.51 -3.68
CA LEU A 172 -6.93 23.73 -2.49
C LEU A 172 -6.33 22.43 -1.95
N LEU A 173 -7.12 21.36 -1.86
CA LEU A 173 -6.59 20.07 -1.43
C LEU A 173 -5.46 19.59 -2.35
N ALA A 174 -5.62 19.75 -3.67
CA ALA A 174 -4.59 19.41 -4.65
C ALA A 174 -3.32 20.28 -4.49
N LEU A 175 -3.47 21.58 -4.26
CA LEU A 175 -2.34 22.48 -3.99
C LEU A 175 -1.60 22.06 -2.71
N ILE A 176 -2.32 21.79 -1.62
CA ILE A 176 -1.70 21.37 -0.37
C ILE A 176 -0.94 20.05 -0.57
N ASP A 177 -1.54 19.02 -1.16
CA ASP A 177 -0.83 17.76 -1.40
C ASP A 177 0.39 17.96 -2.31
N PHE A 178 0.30 18.80 -3.34
CA PHE A 178 1.45 19.14 -4.18
C PHE A 178 2.60 19.77 -3.38
N TYR A 179 2.33 20.79 -2.57
CA TYR A 179 3.35 21.49 -1.81
C TYR A 179 3.86 20.74 -0.57
N THR A 180 3.06 19.84 0.00
CA THR A 180 3.37 19.17 1.28
C THR A 180 3.67 17.67 1.13
N GLY A 181 3.23 17.04 0.04
CA GLY A 181 3.33 15.60 -0.19
C GLY A 181 2.57 14.75 0.83
N LEU A 182 1.63 15.32 1.59
CA LEU A 182 0.89 14.61 2.62
C LEU A 182 -0.04 13.54 2.02
N ARG A 183 -0.11 12.38 2.66
CA ARG A 183 -1.08 11.34 2.27
C ARG A 183 -2.49 11.87 2.48
N GLY A 184 -3.47 11.37 1.73
CA GLY A 184 -4.85 11.84 1.84
C GLY A 184 -5.40 11.91 3.28
N THR A 185 -5.12 10.93 4.13
CA THR A 185 -5.54 10.98 5.55
C THR A 185 -4.80 12.05 6.37
N GLU A 186 -3.53 12.31 6.06
CA GLU A 186 -2.71 13.37 6.67
C GLU A 186 -3.19 14.76 6.20
N LEU A 187 -3.61 14.87 4.94
CA LEU A 187 -4.19 16.07 4.35
C LEU A 187 -5.52 16.45 5.01
N VAL A 188 -6.45 15.50 5.15
CA VAL A 188 -7.72 15.72 5.88
C VAL A 188 -7.42 16.14 7.33
N TRP A 189 -6.43 15.51 7.96
CA TRP A 189 -6.05 15.82 9.33
C TRP A 189 -5.52 17.26 9.46
N LEU A 190 -4.61 17.67 8.57
CA LEU A 190 -4.04 19.03 8.52
C LEU A 190 -5.18 20.04 8.36
N TRP A 191 -6.05 19.82 7.38
CA TRP A 191 -7.17 20.72 7.08
C TRP A 191 -8.11 20.89 8.28
N THR A 192 -8.54 19.77 8.87
CA THR A 192 -9.54 19.79 9.96
C THR A 192 -9.02 20.48 11.22
N ARG A 193 -7.70 20.50 11.41
CA ARG A 193 -7.07 21.05 12.62
C ARG A 193 -6.32 22.34 12.36
N TRP A 194 -6.34 22.87 11.14
CA TRP A 194 -5.48 23.96 10.67
C TRP A 194 -5.34 25.10 11.69
N SER A 195 -6.46 25.62 12.20
CA SER A 195 -6.48 26.72 13.19
C SER A 195 -5.72 26.38 14.49
N SER A 196 -5.81 25.14 14.96
CA SER A 196 -5.21 24.68 16.22
C SER A 196 -3.74 24.24 16.10
N LEU A 197 -3.21 24.09 14.88
CA LEU A 197 -1.83 23.62 14.69
C LEU A 197 -0.82 24.71 15.03
N ARG A 198 0.26 24.31 15.70
CA ARG A 198 1.43 25.16 15.92
C ARG A 198 2.14 25.41 14.60
N LYS A 199 2.45 26.67 14.31
CA LYS A 199 3.08 27.13 13.07
C LYS A 199 4.30 27.98 13.41
N ILE A 200 5.35 27.85 12.61
CA ILE A 200 6.52 28.72 12.62
C ILE A 200 6.59 29.39 11.25
N HIS A 201 6.54 30.71 11.24
CA HIS A 201 6.74 31.51 10.04
C HIS A 201 8.23 31.76 9.88
N HIS A 202 8.77 31.46 8.70
CA HIS A 202 10.17 31.71 8.38
C HIS A 202 10.31 32.05 6.90
N ASN A 203 10.79 33.27 6.62
CA ASN A 203 10.93 33.79 5.26
C ASN A 203 9.61 33.62 4.48
N SER A 204 9.63 32.93 3.35
CA SER A 204 8.42 32.67 2.54
C SER A 204 7.79 31.30 2.79
N THR A 205 8.13 30.64 3.91
CA THR A 205 7.67 29.29 4.27
C THR A 205 6.96 29.30 5.61
N VAL A 206 5.93 28.46 5.73
CA VAL A 206 5.27 28.14 6.99
C VAL A 206 5.56 26.68 7.33
N ILE A 207 6.17 26.47 8.49
CA ILE A 207 6.47 25.16 9.06
C ILE A 207 5.35 24.82 10.03
N VAL A 208 4.71 23.68 9.84
CA VAL A 208 3.52 23.27 10.60
C VAL A 208 3.83 22.01 11.37
N GLU A 209 3.58 22.03 12.68
CA GLU A 209 3.67 20.84 13.52
C GLU A 209 2.38 20.01 13.36
N LEU A 210 2.52 18.80 12.84
CA LEU A 210 1.42 17.86 12.64
C LEU A 210 1.25 16.91 13.82
N GLY A 211 2.33 16.30 14.32
CA GLY A 211 2.22 15.26 15.35
C GLY A 211 1.27 14.10 14.97
N TYR A 212 1.10 13.80 13.69
CA TYR A 212 0.20 12.76 13.20
C TYR A 212 0.88 11.38 13.27
N GLU A 213 0.46 10.54 14.22
CA GLU A 213 0.96 9.17 14.35
C GLU A 213 -0.04 8.14 13.77
N ARG A 214 0.39 7.34 12.78
CA ARG A 214 -0.39 6.21 12.22
C ARG A 214 0.42 4.91 12.25
N ARG A 215 0.10 4.01 13.18
CA ARG A 215 0.77 2.70 13.36
C ARG A 215 2.29 2.87 13.40
N SER A 216 2.98 2.61 12.29
CA SER A 216 4.44 2.70 12.14
C SER A 216 4.95 3.98 11.46
N LYS A 217 4.07 4.84 10.94
CA LYS A 217 4.44 6.08 10.21
C LYS A 217 4.01 7.30 11.01
N LYS A 218 4.87 8.32 11.05
CA LYS A 218 4.66 9.50 11.89
C LYS A 218 4.99 10.75 11.11
N ALA A 219 3.98 11.52 10.72
CA ALA A 219 4.17 12.82 10.09
C ALA A 219 4.27 13.86 11.20
N TRP A 220 5.51 14.28 11.48
CA TRP A 220 5.82 15.19 12.58
C TRP A 220 5.58 16.63 12.21
N ILE A 221 6.07 17.02 11.04
CA ILE A 221 6.00 18.37 10.51
C ILE A 221 5.67 18.32 9.03
N THR A 222 5.19 19.44 8.51
CA THR A 222 5.15 19.72 7.08
C THR A 222 5.55 21.16 6.82
N MET A 223 5.88 21.48 5.57
CA MET A 223 6.20 22.84 5.12
C MET A 223 5.34 23.19 3.91
N MET A 224 4.95 24.46 3.81
CA MET A 224 4.25 25.00 2.65
C MET A 224 4.61 26.47 2.42
N PRO A 225 4.41 27.01 1.20
CA PRO A 225 4.58 28.44 0.96
C PRO A 225 3.65 29.27 1.85
N MET A 226 4.13 30.43 2.30
CA MET A 226 3.35 31.34 3.15
C MET A 226 2.06 31.81 2.47
N GLU A 227 2.10 32.04 1.16
CA GLU A 227 0.92 32.37 0.35
C GLU A 227 -0.16 31.28 0.47
N LEU A 228 0.21 30.00 0.42
CA LEU A 228 -0.75 28.91 0.56
C LEU A 228 -1.34 28.84 1.97
N ALA A 229 -0.51 29.06 3.01
CA ALA A 229 -0.98 29.10 4.39
C ALA A 229 -2.01 30.22 4.61
N ALA A 230 -1.78 31.41 4.06
CA ALA A 230 -2.70 32.54 4.14
C ALA A 230 -4.05 32.24 3.45
N ILE A 231 -4.03 31.50 2.34
CA ILE A 231 -5.25 31.03 1.69
C ILE A 231 -6.03 30.08 2.63
N LEU A 232 -5.36 29.17 3.32
CA LEU A 232 -6.02 28.26 4.27
C LEU A 232 -6.67 28.98 5.46
N ASP A 233 -6.06 30.07 5.93
CA ASP A 233 -6.67 30.90 6.98
C ASP A 233 -8.00 31.54 6.52
N THR A 234 -8.17 31.74 5.21
CA THR A 234 -9.36 32.37 4.61
C THR A 234 -10.48 31.36 4.32
N TYR A 235 -10.14 30.14 3.93
CA TYR A 235 -11.12 29.16 3.43
C TYR A 235 -11.28 27.97 4.39
N MET A 236 -12.32 28.01 5.22
CA MET A 236 -12.67 26.91 6.13
C MET A 236 -13.89 26.14 5.62
N TYR A 237 -13.63 25.03 4.93
CA TYR A 237 -14.66 24.07 4.51
C TYR A 237 -14.60 22.79 5.34
N LYS A 238 -15.71 22.06 5.45
CA LYS A 238 -15.69 20.72 6.05
C LYS A 238 -15.08 19.72 5.05
N VAL A 239 -14.00 19.06 5.45
CA VAL A 239 -13.29 18.08 4.62
C VAL A 239 -13.33 16.71 5.26
N THR A 240 -13.61 15.69 4.44
CA THR A 240 -13.61 14.29 4.86
C THR A 240 -12.77 13.45 3.90
N VAL A 241 -12.53 12.18 4.26
CA VAL A 241 -11.85 11.23 3.36
C VAL A 241 -12.65 11.03 2.06
N ASN A 242 -13.98 11.12 2.12
CA ASN A 242 -14.83 11.03 0.93
C ASN A 242 -14.58 12.20 -0.03
N THR A 243 -14.26 13.39 0.47
CA THR A 243 -13.92 14.54 -0.37
C THR A 243 -12.70 14.27 -1.27
N ILE A 244 -11.71 13.52 -0.75
CA ILE A 244 -10.52 13.11 -1.50
C ILE A 244 -10.88 12.05 -2.55
N GLN A 245 -11.77 11.12 -2.20
CA GLN A 245 -12.30 10.10 -3.09
C GLN A 245 -13.10 10.74 -4.23
N ASP A 246 -14.00 11.68 -3.93
CA ASP A 246 -14.82 12.40 -4.91
C ASP A 246 -13.98 13.21 -5.89
N ALA A 247 -12.95 13.91 -5.41
CA ALA A 247 -12.02 14.63 -6.26
C ALA A 247 -11.24 13.70 -7.20
N ARG A 248 -10.86 12.50 -6.71
CA ARG A 248 -10.24 11.48 -7.56
C ARG A 248 -11.23 11.00 -8.62
N ASP A 249 -12.45 10.69 -8.23
CA ASP A 249 -13.42 10.03 -9.11
C ASP A 249 -14.02 11.02 -10.13
N ARG A 250 -14.18 12.30 -9.77
CA ARG A 250 -14.75 13.33 -10.64
C ARG A 250 -13.72 14.11 -11.45
N LEU A 251 -12.53 14.38 -10.90
CA LEU A 251 -11.47 15.14 -11.61
C LEU A 251 -10.33 14.24 -12.13
N GLY A 252 -10.35 12.94 -11.84
CA GLY A 252 -9.28 12.02 -12.22
C GLY A 252 -7.97 12.24 -11.46
N ILE A 253 -8.00 12.95 -10.32
CA ILE A 253 -6.80 13.30 -9.56
C ILE A 253 -6.23 12.06 -8.85
N ARG A 254 -4.95 11.79 -9.10
CA ARG A 254 -4.18 10.74 -8.42
C ARG A 254 -3.31 11.36 -7.34
N TRP A 255 -3.84 11.53 -6.13
CA TRP A 255 -3.13 12.06 -4.96
C TRP A 255 -1.71 11.49 -4.73
N SER A 256 -1.54 10.18 -4.92
CA SER A 256 -0.21 9.54 -4.82
C SER A 256 0.85 10.10 -5.77
N LEU A 257 0.44 10.76 -6.86
CA LEU A 257 1.32 11.40 -7.83
C LEU A 257 1.92 12.69 -7.27
N PHE A 258 1.13 13.51 -6.57
CA PHE A 258 1.60 14.74 -5.95
C PHE A 258 2.69 14.46 -4.92
N ARG A 259 2.51 13.45 -4.08
CA ARG A 259 3.58 12.99 -3.17
C ARG A 259 4.87 12.56 -3.88
N LYS A 260 4.77 11.92 -5.05
CA LYS A 260 5.95 11.54 -5.84
C LYS A 260 6.62 12.74 -6.48
N ALA A 261 5.85 13.69 -7.01
CA ALA A 261 6.37 14.94 -7.52
C ALA A 261 7.02 15.77 -6.42
N HIS A 262 6.40 15.84 -5.23
CA HIS A 262 6.97 16.49 -4.06
C HIS A 262 8.34 15.93 -3.70
N LEU A 263 8.49 14.60 -3.69
CA LEU A 263 9.79 13.95 -3.51
C LEU A 263 10.81 14.37 -4.59
N ALA A 264 10.42 14.32 -5.85
CA ALA A 264 11.29 14.65 -6.99
C ALA A 264 11.71 16.14 -7.00
N ILE A 265 10.81 17.04 -6.60
CA ILE A 265 11.10 18.48 -6.46
C ILE A 265 12.12 18.68 -5.33
N LEU A 266 11.86 18.11 -4.15
CA LEU A 266 12.75 18.30 -3.00
C LEU A 266 14.13 17.67 -3.20
N SER A 267 14.25 16.55 -3.92
CA SER A 267 15.55 15.91 -4.18
C SER A 267 16.55 16.78 -4.95
N THR A 268 16.09 17.89 -5.55
CA THR A 268 16.99 18.85 -6.23
C THR A 268 17.76 19.74 -5.28
N LYS A 269 17.31 19.90 -4.01
CA LYS A 269 17.90 20.83 -3.03
C LYS A 269 18.09 20.24 -1.64
N LEU A 270 17.25 19.28 -1.24
CA LEU A 270 17.28 18.68 0.09
C LEU A 270 18.01 17.34 0.08
N MET A 271 18.63 17.02 1.22
CA MET A 271 19.23 15.72 1.49
C MET A 271 18.15 14.67 1.80
N GLU A 272 18.45 13.40 1.59
CA GLU A 272 17.51 12.29 1.77
C GLU A 272 16.85 12.27 3.17
N HIS A 273 17.61 12.53 4.22
CA HIS A 273 17.08 12.54 5.59
C HIS A 273 16.16 13.74 5.88
N GLU A 274 16.40 14.91 5.26
CA GLU A 274 15.54 16.09 5.36
C GLU A 274 14.19 15.80 4.66
N ILE A 275 14.24 15.12 3.52
CA ILE A 275 13.05 14.64 2.80
C ILE A 275 12.30 13.60 3.65
N ASP A 276 13.02 12.65 4.26
CA ASP A 276 12.42 11.63 5.12
C ASP A 276 11.74 12.23 6.37
N LEU A 277 12.28 13.33 6.91
CA LEU A 277 11.64 14.12 7.97
C LEU A 277 10.27 14.64 7.50
N LEU A 278 10.23 15.35 6.37
CA LEU A 278 9.00 15.92 5.80
C LEU A 278 8.00 14.83 5.37
N GLN A 279 8.50 13.66 4.98
CA GLN A 279 7.67 12.53 4.59
C GLN A 279 7.16 11.65 5.74
N GLY A 280 7.58 11.94 6.97
CA GLY A 280 7.22 11.18 8.16
C GLY A 280 7.78 9.75 8.19
N ARG A 281 9.00 9.57 7.67
CA ARG A 281 9.73 8.31 7.64
C ARG A 281 10.79 8.19 8.73
N MET A 282 11.09 9.27 9.46
CA MET A 282 12.06 9.25 10.54
C MET A 282 11.48 8.78 11.88
N GLY A 283 12.32 8.10 12.66
CA GLY A 283 12.03 7.69 14.04
C GLY A 283 12.03 8.87 15.02
N LYS A 284 11.40 8.68 16.18
CA LYS A 284 11.21 9.71 17.24
C LYS A 284 12.52 10.39 17.66
N ILE A 285 13.60 9.61 17.83
CA ILE A 285 14.90 10.11 18.31
C ILE A 285 15.51 11.04 17.27
N THR A 286 15.56 10.59 16.02
CA THR A 286 16.14 11.31 14.89
C THR A 286 15.46 12.66 14.65
N VAL A 287 14.13 12.74 14.83
CA VAL A 287 13.37 13.99 14.67
C VAL A 287 13.87 15.07 15.63
N LYS A 288 14.17 14.74 16.89
CA LYS A 288 14.67 15.72 17.88
C LYS A 288 15.99 16.39 17.47
N HIS A 289 16.81 15.70 16.70
CA HIS A 289 18.07 16.24 16.19
C HIS A 289 17.83 17.22 15.04
N TYR A 290 16.97 16.84 14.08
CA TYR A 290 16.68 17.68 12.92
C TYR A 290 15.74 18.85 13.19
N THR A 291 14.96 18.81 14.28
CA THR A 291 14.16 19.97 14.71
C THR A 291 15.01 21.22 15.01
N LYS A 292 16.33 21.07 15.20
CA LYS A 292 17.24 22.20 15.40
C LYS A 292 17.55 22.96 14.11
N HIS A 293 17.38 22.35 12.95
CA HIS A 293 17.74 22.92 11.63
C HIS A 293 16.52 23.19 10.74
N LEU A 294 15.31 23.28 11.32
CA LEU A 294 14.08 23.42 10.53
C LEU A 294 14.05 24.68 9.65
N ARG A 295 14.71 25.75 10.07
CA ARG A 295 14.80 27.00 9.31
C ARG A 295 15.63 26.82 8.05
N GLU A 296 16.82 26.22 8.18
CA GLU A 296 17.68 25.88 7.04
C GLU A 296 16.97 24.93 6.07
N ILE A 297 16.25 23.92 6.58
CA ILE A 297 15.45 23.01 5.75
C ILE A 297 14.33 23.78 5.03
N ALA A 298 13.70 24.76 5.69
CA ALA A 298 12.66 25.58 5.10
C ALA A 298 13.19 26.52 3.99
N ASP A 299 14.44 26.98 4.09
CA ASP A 299 15.10 27.76 3.03
C ASP A 299 15.39 26.88 1.80
N LYS A 300 15.90 25.66 2.00
CA LYS A 300 16.08 24.70 0.90
C LYS A 300 14.75 24.29 0.26
N TYR A 301 13.72 24.11 1.10
CA TYR A 301 12.36 23.78 0.67
C TYR A 301 11.82 24.85 -0.29
N ILE A 302 11.90 26.13 0.09
CA ILE A 302 11.33 27.20 -0.75
C ILE A 302 12.13 27.38 -2.03
N GLU A 303 13.46 27.24 -1.98
CA GLU A 303 14.29 27.30 -3.19
C GLU A 303 13.97 26.16 -4.17
N ALA A 304 13.64 24.97 -3.68
CA ALA A 304 13.15 23.87 -4.53
C ALA A 304 11.77 24.19 -5.16
N TYR A 305 10.90 24.85 -4.40
CA TYR A 305 9.54 25.16 -4.84
C TYR A 305 9.38 26.45 -5.63
N LYS A 306 10.42 27.30 -5.67
CA LYS A 306 10.44 28.59 -6.36
C LYS A 306 9.90 28.56 -7.79
N PRO A 307 10.23 27.56 -8.65
CA PRO A 307 9.69 27.48 -10.01
C PRO A 307 8.17 27.25 -10.07
N TYR A 308 7.58 26.72 -8.98
CA TYR A 308 6.18 26.30 -8.93
C TYR A 308 5.28 27.30 -8.20
N LEU A 309 5.85 28.26 -7.45
CA LEU A 309 5.08 29.32 -6.78
C LEU A 309 4.10 30.08 -7.70
N PRO A 310 4.38 30.33 -9.00
CA PRO A 310 3.40 30.93 -9.91
C PRO A 310 2.05 30.19 -10.01
N LEU A 311 1.98 28.91 -9.62
CA LEU A 311 0.73 28.15 -9.56
C LEU A 311 -0.27 28.73 -8.54
N LEU A 312 0.23 29.36 -7.46
CA LEU A 312 -0.63 30.03 -6.47
C LEU A 312 -1.26 31.30 -7.06
N LYS A 313 -0.51 32.05 -7.86
CA LYS A 313 -1.02 33.22 -8.61
C LYS A 313 -2.09 32.80 -9.61
N LEU A 314 -1.79 31.76 -10.42
CA LEU A 314 -2.75 31.18 -11.36
C LEU A 314 -4.05 30.74 -10.65
N TRP A 315 -3.93 30.17 -9.46
CA TRP A 315 -5.10 29.78 -8.68
C TRP A 315 -5.94 30.99 -8.26
N HIS A 316 -5.31 32.06 -7.75
CA HIS A 316 -6.01 33.28 -7.39
C HIS A 316 -6.75 33.91 -8.58
N GLU A 317 -6.09 33.98 -9.74
CA GLU A 317 -6.67 34.50 -10.98
C GLU A 317 -7.90 33.68 -11.40
N SER A 318 -7.75 32.34 -11.44
CA SER A 318 -8.85 31.44 -11.81
C SER A 318 -10.06 31.57 -10.88
N LYS A 319 -9.87 31.78 -9.57
CA LYS A 319 -10.99 31.93 -8.63
C LYS A 319 -11.64 33.31 -8.68
N LYS A 320 -10.89 34.37 -9.00
CA LYS A 320 -11.46 35.71 -9.23
C LYS A 320 -12.40 35.70 -10.43
N THR A 321 -11.96 35.13 -11.56
CA THR A 321 -12.79 35.03 -12.77
C THR A 321 -14.05 34.21 -12.53
N ALA A 322 -13.94 33.06 -11.84
CA ALA A 322 -15.10 32.23 -11.54
C ALA A 322 -16.13 32.92 -10.63
N LYS A 323 -15.68 33.77 -9.69
CA LYS A 323 -16.56 34.56 -8.82
C LYS A 323 -17.27 35.68 -9.60
N GLN A 324 -16.54 36.38 -10.48
CA GLN A 324 -17.10 37.42 -11.34
C GLN A 324 -18.14 36.87 -12.33
N GLU A 325 -17.87 35.70 -12.93
CA GLU A 325 -18.84 35.03 -13.82
C GLU A 325 -20.12 34.61 -13.08
N GLN A 326 -20.02 34.17 -11.82
CA GLN A 326 -21.17 33.84 -10.99
C GLN A 326 -21.99 35.07 -10.61
N GLU A 327 -21.35 36.21 -10.33
CA GLU A 327 -22.02 37.48 -10.03
C GLU A 327 -22.74 38.05 -11.25
N VAL A 328 -22.15 37.96 -12.46
CA VAL A 328 -22.78 38.39 -13.72
C VAL A 328 -24.00 37.53 -14.10
N LEU A 329 -23.95 36.21 -13.82
CA LEU A 329 -25.08 35.30 -14.06
C LEU A 329 -26.19 35.41 -13.02
N ALA A 330 -25.93 36.00 -11.85
CA ALA A 330 -26.88 36.19 -10.77
C ALA A 330 -27.62 37.54 -10.83
N LEU A 331 -27.28 38.41 -11.78
CA LEU A 331 -28.03 39.64 -12.04
C LEU A 331 -29.39 39.28 -12.67
N PRO A 332 -30.52 39.79 -12.13
CA PRO A 332 -31.83 39.57 -12.74
C PRO A 332 -31.82 40.19 -14.15
N ARG A 333 -32.24 39.39 -15.13
CA ARG A 333 -32.38 39.83 -16.52
C ARG A 333 -33.46 40.88 -16.69
#